data_AF-A0A314URQ7-F1
#
_entry.id   AF-A0A314URQ7-F1
#
_cell.length_a   1.000
_cell.length_b   1.000
_cell.length_c   1.000
_cell.angle_alpha   90.00
_cell.angle_beta   90.00
_cell.angle_gamma   90.00
#
_symmetry.space_group_name_H-M   'P 1'
#
loop_
_entity.id
_entity.type
_entity.pdbx_description
1 polymer ?
#
loop_
_entity_poly.entity_id
_entity_poly.type
_entity_poly.pdbx_seq_one_letter_code
_entity_poly.pdbx_strand_id
1 'polypeptide(L)'
;MLKFMPPSAESALPRNGFKKMKSESNIATIDVGGQLFQTTKQTLNLAGPDSLFSRISESASARLAPPFIDRDPELFLDSPVASQNR
;
A
#
# COMPACT_ATOMS: atom_id res chain seq x y z
N MET A 1 23.69 -4.87 -57.31
CA MET A 1 22.36 -4.23 -57.08
C MET A 1 21.89 -4.63 -55.69
N LEU A 2 21.98 -3.69 -54.73
CA LEU A 2 21.57 -3.90 -53.34
C LEU A 2 20.04 -3.69 -53.25
N LYS A 3 19.34 -4.69 -52.74
CA LYS A 3 17.89 -4.68 -52.55
C LYS A 3 17.54 -3.79 -51.36
N PHE A 4 16.92 -2.64 -51.63
CA PHE A 4 16.34 -1.74 -50.63
C PHE A 4 15.21 -2.45 -49.87
N MET A 5 15.23 -2.41 -48.54
CA MET A 5 14.05 -2.67 -47.70
C MET A 5 13.65 -1.37 -47.00
N PRO A 6 12.37 -0.93 -47.08
CA PRO A 6 11.90 0.19 -46.29
C PRO A 6 11.73 -0.22 -44.81
N PRO A 7 11.98 0.68 -43.84
CA PRO A 7 11.51 0.48 -42.49
C PRO A 7 9.97 0.50 -42.51
N SER A 8 9.38 -0.65 -42.20
CA SER A 8 7.93 -0.83 -42.12
C SER A 8 7.30 0.20 -41.18
N ALA A 9 6.15 0.68 -41.61
CA ALA A 9 5.33 1.75 -41.05
C ALA A 9 5.21 1.79 -39.53
N GLU A 10 5.13 3.02 -39.03
CA GLU A 10 4.45 3.39 -37.79
C GLU A 10 3.22 2.50 -37.55
N SER A 11 3.26 1.77 -36.45
CA SER A 11 2.05 1.57 -35.66
C SER A 11 2.38 2.09 -34.28
N ALA A 12 1.84 3.28 -34.00
CA ALA A 12 1.82 3.87 -32.68
C ALA A 12 1.37 2.79 -31.69
N LEU A 13 2.28 2.40 -30.78
CA LEU A 13 1.85 1.70 -29.59
C LEU A 13 0.84 2.62 -28.91
N PRO A 14 -0.42 2.18 -28.68
CA PRO A 14 -1.27 2.93 -27.80
C PRO A 14 -0.52 2.99 -26.48
N ARG A 15 -0.17 4.21 -26.06
CA ARG A 15 0.22 4.53 -24.69
C ARG A 15 -1.02 4.26 -23.85
N ASN A 16 -1.33 2.98 -23.65
CA ASN A 16 -2.22 2.52 -22.61
C ASN A 16 -1.50 2.87 -21.33
N GLY A 17 -1.73 4.10 -20.88
CA GLY A 17 -1.68 4.43 -19.48
C GLY A 17 -2.64 3.45 -18.82
N PHE A 18 -2.12 2.30 -18.45
CA PHE A 18 -2.61 1.57 -17.31
C PHE A 18 -2.48 2.58 -16.18
N LYS A 19 -3.51 3.41 -15.99
CA LYS A 19 -3.87 3.82 -14.65
C LYS A 19 -4.00 2.48 -13.96
N LYS A 20 -2.94 2.10 -13.25
CA LYS A 20 -3.01 1.04 -12.27
C LYS A 20 -4.13 1.55 -11.37
N MET A 21 -5.37 1.13 -11.63
CA MET A 21 -6.38 1.09 -10.60
C MET A 21 -5.68 0.20 -9.59
N LYS A 22 -4.95 0.85 -8.66
CA LYS A 22 -4.53 0.19 -7.45
C LYS A 22 -5.85 -0.31 -6.93
N SER A 23 -6.09 -1.62 -7.08
CA SER A 23 -7.05 -2.28 -6.24
C SER A 23 -6.61 -1.85 -4.85
N GLU A 24 -7.37 -0.95 -4.25
CA GLU A 24 -7.06 -0.35 -2.96
C GLU A 24 -7.00 -1.52 -2.01
N SER A 25 -5.79 -2.04 -1.76
CA SER A 25 -5.63 -3.20 -0.92
C SER A 25 -6.16 -2.80 0.45
N ASN A 26 -7.15 -3.54 0.95
CA ASN A 26 -7.64 -3.34 2.31
C ASN A 26 -6.55 -3.64 3.34
N ILE A 27 -5.44 -4.26 2.92
CA ILE A 27 -4.27 -4.52 3.76
C ILE A 27 -3.47 -3.24 3.98
N ALA A 28 -3.17 -2.97 5.24
CA ALA A 28 -2.22 -1.96 5.69
C ALA A 28 -1.06 -2.65 6.40
N THR A 29 0.17 -2.29 6.01
CA THR A 29 1.39 -2.76 6.66
C THR A 29 1.98 -1.60 7.46
N ILE A 30 2.44 -1.86 8.68
CA ILE A 30 3.02 -0.88 9.61
C ILE A 30 4.32 -1.46 10.15
N ASP A 31 5.36 -0.65 10.21
CA ASP A 31 6.61 -1.00 10.90
C ASP A 31 6.57 -0.42 12.31
N VAL A 32 6.69 -1.27 13.33
CA VAL A 32 6.73 -0.86 14.73
C VAL A 32 8.04 -1.36 15.32
N GLY A 33 8.94 -0.44 15.70
CA GLY A 33 10.23 -0.79 16.30
C GLY A 33 11.12 -1.70 15.45
N GLY A 34 10.91 -1.78 14.13
CA GLY A 34 11.63 -2.67 13.21
C GLY A 34 10.89 -3.98 12.90
N GLN A 35 9.69 -4.20 13.45
CA GLN A 35 8.84 -5.36 13.16
C GLN A 35 7.65 -4.97 12.29
N LEU A 36 7.38 -5.76 11.25
CA LEU A 36 6.27 -5.51 10.33
C LEU A 36 4.98 -6.18 10.83
N PHE A 37 3.95 -5.36 11.01
CA PHE A 37 2.59 -5.78 11.31
C PHE A 37 1.72 -5.56 10.08
N GLN A 38 0.87 -6.54 9.78
CA GLN A 38 -0.15 -6.42 8.74
C GLN A 38 -1.52 -6.48 9.37
N THR A 39 -2.38 -5.56 8.96
CA THR A 39 -3.77 -5.47 9.40
C THR A 39 -4.63 -4.95 8.25
N THR A 40 -5.89 -4.62 8.52
CA THR A 40 -6.77 -3.99 7.53
C THR A 40 -6.98 -2.51 7.82
N LYS A 41 -7.24 -1.72 6.77
CA LYS A 41 -7.66 -0.32 6.90
C LYS A 41 -8.90 -0.18 7.79
N GLN A 42 -9.84 -1.14 7.66
CA GLN A 42 -11.02 -1.21 8.52
C GLN A 42 -10.62 -1.34 10.00
N THR A 43 -9.72 -2.25 10.35
CA THR A 43 -9.22 -2.44 11.72
C THR A 43 -8.60 -1.16 12.27
N LEU A 44 -7.82 -0.44 11.47
CA LEU A 44 -7.20 0.82 11.86
C LEU A 44 -8.24 1.93 12.10
N ASN A 45 -9.29 1.97 11.28
CA ASN A 45 -10.35 2.96 11.42
C ASN A 45 -11.24 2.73 12.65
N LEU A 46 -11.22 1.54 13.27
CA LEU A 46 -11.93 1.27 14.53
C LEU A 46 -11.41 2.12 15.69
N ALA A 47 -10.16 2.59 15.64
CA ALA A 47 -9.61 3.49 16.66
C ALA A 47 -10.18 4.92 16.60
N GLY A 48 -11.00 5.23 15.59
CA GLY A 48 -11.64 6.54 15.41
C GLY A 48 -10.86 7.49 14.49
N PRO A 49 -11.54 8.51 13.94
CA PRO A 49 -10.99 9.38 12.90
C PRO A 49 -9.82 10.27 13.36
N ASP A 50 -9.78 10.64 14.64
CA ASP A 50 -8.70 11.47 15.20
C ASP A 50 -7.49 10.65 15.67
N SER A 51 -7.56 9.32 15.53
CA SER A 51 -6.48 8.43 15.96
C SER A 51 -5.29 8.45 15.01
N LEU A 52 -4.12 8.10 15.56
CA LEU A 52 -2.91 7.84 14.78
C LEU A 52 -3.14 6.75 13.72
N PHE A 53 -3.95 5.73 14.05
CA PHE A 53 -4.27 4.62 13.16
C PHE A 53 -5.11 5.04 11.94
N SER A 54 -6.01 6.01 12.08
CA SER A 54 -6.76 6.55 10.94
C SER A 54 -5.83 7.22 9.92
N ARG A 55 -4.83 7.99 10.39
CA ARG A 55 -3.82 8.60 9.52
C ARG A 55 -2.96 7.55 8.81
N ILE A 56 -2.66 6.45 9.50
CA ILE A 56 -1.94 5.32 8.92
C ILE A 56 -2.76 4.65 7.81
N SER A 57 -4.06 4.43 8.04
CA SER A 57 -4.98 3.84 7.06
C SER A 57 -4.98 4.62 5.74
N GLU A 58 -5.00 5.96 5.82
CA GLU A 58 -4.92 6.83 4.63
C GLU A 58 -3.55 6.71 3.93
N SER A 59 -2.47 6.68 4.72
CA SER A 59 -1.11 6.65 4.17
C SER A 59 -0.71 5.30 3.53
N ALA A 60 -1.33 4.20 3.96
CA ALA A 60 -1.01 2.84 3.51
C ALA A 60 -1.23 2.64 1.99
N SER A 61 -2.19 3.38 1.42
CA SER A 61 -2.51 3.33 -0.01
C SER A 61 -1.53 4.15 -0.87
N ALA A 62 -0.98 5.21 -0.26
CA ALA A 62 -0.29 6.29 -0.96
C ALA A 62 1.23 6.10 -0.99
N ARG A 63 1.82 5.46 0.03
CA ARG A 63 3.28 5.41 0.22
C ARG A 63 3.92 4.13 -0.33
N LEU A 64 5.19 4.25 -0.73
CA LEU A 64 6.02 3.12 -1.17
C LEU A 64 6.59 2.31 -0.01
N ALA A 65 6.70 2.92 1.18
CA ALA A 65 7.23 2.30 2.39
C ALA A 65 6.16 2.30 3.50
N PRO A 66 6.13 1.25 4.35
CA PRO A 66 5.26 1.21 5.53
C PRO A 66 5.54 2.40 6.46
N PRO A 67 4.51 2.98 7.10
CA PRO A 67 4.70 3.95 8.16
C PRO A 67 5.39 3.30 9.35
N PHE A 68 6.37 4.02 9.92
CA PHE A 68 7.16 3.60 11.06
C PHE A 68 6.63 4.20 12.37
N ILE A 69 6.59 3.38 13.41
CA ILE A 69 6.22 3.74 14.78
C ILE A 69 7.39 3.37 15.70
N ASP A 70 7.95 4.38 16.37
CA ASP A 70 9.04 4.20 17.34
C ASP A 70 8.50 3.74 18.71
N ARG A 71 8.01 2.49 18.77
CA ARG A 71 7.45 1.85 19.97
C ARG A 71 7.91 0.40 20.07
N ASP A 72 7.80 -0.15 21.28
CA ASP A 72 8.04 -1.57 21.53
C ASP A 72 7.03 -2.44 20.75
N PRO A 73 7.49 -3.38 19.89
CA PRO A 73 6.61 -4.25 19.13
C PRO A 73 5.71 -5.16 19.97
N GLU A 74 6.17 -5.62 21.13
CA GLU A 74 5.41 -6.55 21.98
C GLU A 74 4.20 -5.83 22.61
N LEU A 75 4.40 -4.59 23.06
CA LEU A 75 3.33 -3.76 23.62
C LEU A 75 2.30 -3.32 22.57
N PHE A 76 2.64 -3.39 21.27
CA PHE A 76 1.73 -3.05 20.18
C PHE A 76 0.63 -4.11 20.00
N LEU A 77 0.98 -5.39 20.22
CA LEU A 77 0.05 -6.53 20.11
C LEU A 77 -1.00 -6.56 21.22
N ASP A 78 -0.66 -6.08 22.42
CA ASP A 78 -1.58 -6.01 23.56
C ASP A 78 -2.64 -4.90 23.41
N SER A 79 -2.60 -4.10 22.34
CA SER A 79 -3.63 -3.11 22.08
C SER A 79 -4.95 -3.80 21.63
N PRO A 80 -6.11 -3.43 22.21
CA PRO A 80 -7.39 -4.09 21.96
C PRO A 80 -7.89 -4.04 20.50
N VAL A 81 -7.17 -3.32 19.62
CA VAL A 81 -7.44 -3.22 18.19
C VAL A 81 -7.16 -4.53 17.45
N ALA A 82 -6.27 -5.39 17.96
CA ALA A 82 -5.89 -6.65 17.31
C ALA A 82 -6.78 -7.86 17.65
N SER A 83 -7.60 -7.79 18.71
CA SER A 83 -8.22 -8.98 19.31
C SER A 83 -9.66 -9.31 18.84
N GLN A 84 -10.27 -8.52 17.95
CA GLN A 84 -11.69 -8.67 17.59
C GLN A 84 -12.01 -9.51 16.34
N ASN A 85 -11.05 -10.25 15.79
CA ASN A 85 -11.30 -11.17 14.65
C ASN A 85 -10.86 -12.61 14.95
N ARG A 86 -11.53 -13.27 15.90
CA ARG A 86 -11.54 -14.74 16.01
C ARG A 86 -12.92 -15.29 15.76
#